data_AF-A0A967G7J1-F1
#
_entry.id   AF-A0A967G7J1-F1
#
_cell.length_a   1.000
_cell.length_b   1.000
_cell.length_c   1.000
_cell.angle_alpha   90.00
_cell.angle_beta   90.00
_cell.angle_gamma   90.00
#
_symmetry.space_group_name_H-M   'P 1'
#
loop_
_entity.id
_entity.type
_entity.pdbx_description
1 polymer ?
#
loop_
_entity_poly.entity_id
_entity_poly.type
_entity_poly.pdbx_seq_one_letter_code
_entity_poly.pdbx_strand_id
1 'polypeptide(L)'
;PNALLEALALKVPIVSTDCVTGPREILREGKDGILVPVRDPVALANSMELQIRSPKEIQDWDLSVKRFELKSVTRQYLRAMIPRST
;
A
#
# COMPACT_ATOMS: atom_id res chain seq x y z
N PRO A 1 0.20 -7.01 2.58
CA PRO A 1 1.54 -7.29 3.15
C PRO A 1 1.87 -6.27 4.25
N ASN A 2 2.32 -6.71 5.43
CA ASN A 2 2.55 -5.80 6.56
C ASN A 2 3.69 -4.82 6.31
N ALA A 3 4.79 -5.27 5.67
CA ALA A 3 5.93 -4.41 5.36
C ALA A 3 5.57 -3.16 4.53
N LEU A 4 4.61 -3.28 3.60
CA LEU A 4 4.13 -2.12 2.82
C LEU A 4 3.30 -1.16 3.69
N LEU A 5 2.51 -1.68 4.63
CA LEU A 5 1.73 -0.86 5.56
C LEU A 5 2.63 -0.12 6.55
N GLU A 6 3.69 -0.78 7.01
CA GLU A 6 4.72 -0.17 7.87
C GLU A 6 5.46 0.95 7.13
N ALA A 7 5.88 0.71 5.88
CA ALA A 7 6.51 1.73 5.05
C ALA A 7 5.57 2.92 4.80
N LEU A 8 4.29 2.67 4.51
CA LEU A 8 3.28 3.72 4.44
C LEU A 8 3.22 4.49 5.76
N ALA A 9 3.05 3.83 6.90
CA ALA A 9 2.96 4.50 8.21
C ALA A 9 4.17 5.39 8.52
N LEU A 10 5.36 5.00 8.07
CA LEU A 10 6.61 5.75 8.21
C LEU A 10 6.85 6.79 7.11
N LYS A 11 5.93 6.94 6.16
CA LYS A 11 6.05 7.82 4.98
C LYS A 11 7.30 7.55 4.14
N VAL A 12 7.72 6.30 4.09
CA VAL A 12 8.87 5.86 3.28
C VAL A 12 8.41 5.64 1.83
N PRO A 13 9.14 6.13 0.81
CA PRO A 13 8.81 5.85 -0.59
C PRO A 13 8.80 4.34 -0.89
N ILE A 14 7.79 3.88 -1.63
CA ILE A 14 7.59 2.45 -1.91
C ILE A 14 7.75 2.18 -3.40
N VAL A 15 8.56 1.18 -3.71
CA VAL A 15 8.57 0.47 -5.00
C VAL A 15 8.26 -0.98 -4.72
N SER A 16 7.22 -1.53 -5.37
CA SER A 16 6.81 -2.92 -5.20
C SER A 16 6.43 -3.51 -6.54
N THR A 17 6.53 -4.84 -6.67
CA THR A 17 5.95 -5.54 -7.80
C THR A 17 4.43 -5.53 -7.73
N ASP A 18 3.78 -5.52 -8.89
CA ASP A 18 2.34 -5.61 -9.08
C ASP A 18 1.88 -7.08 -9.02
N CYS A 19 1.97 -7.67 -7.84
CA CYS A 19 1.50 -9.02 -7.58
C CYS A 19 -0.03 -9.09 -7.55
N VAL A 20 -0.58 -10.29 -7.77
CA VAL A 20 -2.04 -10.55 -7.83
C VAL A 20 -2.81 -9.98 -6.63
N THR A 21 -2.22 -10.02 -5.43
CA THR A 21 -2.86 -9.47 -4.22
C THR A 21 -1.87 -8.65 -3.39
N GLY A 22 -2.36 -7.60 -2.76
CA GLY A 22 -1.62 -6.80 -1.78
C GLY A 22 -1.13 -5.45 -2.31
N PRO A 23 0.00 -5.37 -3.03
CA PRO A 23 0.65 -4.09 -3.36
C PRO A 23 -0.26 -3.08 -4.08
N ARG A 24 -0.97 -3.53 -5.11
CA ARG A 24 -1.86 -2.67 -5.90
C ARG A 24 -2.97 -2.03 -5.05
N GLU A 25 -3.61 -2.82 -4.22
CA GLU A 25 -4.69 -2.37 -3.33
C GLU A 25 -4.17 -1.43 -2.24
N ILE A 26 -3.01 -1.76 -1.64
CA ILE A 26 -2.39 -0.98 -0.57
C ILE A 26 -1.89 0.37 -1.09
N LEU A 27 -1.29 0.39 -2.28
CA LEU A 27 -0.70 1.60 -2.89
C LEU A 27 -1.69 2.39 -3.77
N ARG A 28 -3.00 2.12 -3.64
CA ARG A 28 -4.09 2.77 -4.38
C ARG A 28 -3.82 2.86 -5.88
N GLU A 29 -3.58 1.72 -6.54
CA GLU A 29 -3.28 1.64 -7.98
C GLU A 29 -2.02 2.44 -8.38
N GLY A 30 -1.02 2.53 -7.50
CA GLY A 30 0.25 3.23 -7.77
C GLY A 30 0.23 4.74 -7.50
N LYS A 31 -0.81 5.25 -6.83
CA LYS A 31 -0.85 6.66 -6.42
C LYS A 31 0.17 6.97 -5.33
N ASP A 32 0.39 6.03 -4.40
CA ASP A 32 1.28 6.21 -3.22
C ASP A 32 2.56 5.39 -3.26
N GLY A 33 2.88 4.83 -4.42
CA GLY A 33 4.10 4.08 -4.64
C GLY A 33 4.20 3.69 -6.09
N ILE A 34 5.35 3.13 -6.47
CA ILE A 34 5.55 2.65 -7.84
C ILE A 34 5.25 1.15 -7.86
N LEU A 35 4.42 0.74 -8.83
CA LEU A 35 4.12 -0.65 -9.13
C LEU A 35 4.85 -1.05 -10.41
N VAL A 36 5.68 -2.08 -10.33
CA VAL A 36 6.42 -2.63 -11.47
C VAL A 36 5.95 -4.03 -11.82
N PRO A 37 6.11 -4.51 -13.06
CA PRO A 37 5.74 -5.89 -13.41
C PRO A 37 6.48 -6.92 -12.55
N VAL A 38 5.80 -8.03 -12.26
CA VAL A 38 6.43 -9.18 -11.62
C VAL A 38 7.48 -9.78 -12.56
N ARG A 39 8.63 -10.19 -12.02
CA ARG A 39 9.78 -10.75 -12.77
C ARG A 39 10.44 -9.76 -13.75
N ASP A 40 10.30 -8.46 -13.51
CA ASP A 40 11.05 -7.43 -14.25
C ASP A 40 12.08 -6.73 -13.34
N PRO A 41 13.29 -7.29 -13.19
CA PRO A 41 14.32 -6.71 -12.33
C PRO A 41 14.84 -5.36 -12.85
N VAL A 42 14.77 -5.12 -14.17
CA VAL A 42 15.22 -3.86 -14.78
C VAL A 42 14.24 -2.74 -14.43
N ALA A 43 12.94 -2.98 -14.57
CA ALA A 43 11.93 -2.01 -14.17
C ALA A 43 11.99 -1.71 -12.67
N LEU A 44 12.24 -2.73 -11.83
CA LEU A 44 12.41 -2.56 -10.39
C LEU A 44 13.61 -1.67 -10.06
N ALA A 45 14.78 -1.96 -10.63
CA ALA A 45 16.01 -1.18 -10.41
C ALA A 45 15.86 0.28 -10.86
N ASN A 46 15.32 0.50 -12.07
CA ASN A 46 15.09 1.85 -12.59
C ASN A 46 14.13 2.66 -11.70
N SER A 47 13.09 2.00 -11.18
CA SER A 47 12.11 2.64 -10.29
C SER A 47 12.70 2.98 -8.92
N MET A 48 13.59 2.11 -8.40
CA MET A 48 14.34 2.39 -7.17
C MET A 48 15.29 3.57 -7.37
N GLU A 49 16.06 3.61 -8.46
CA GLU A 49 16.96 4.73 -8.78
C GLU A 49 16.18 6.05 -8.91
N LEU A 50 15.03 6.02 -9.58
CA LEU A 50 14.14 7.17 -9.70
C LEU A 50 13.69 7.69 -8.32
N GLN A 51 13.25 6.79 -7.43
CA GLN A 51 12.80 7.16 -6.08
C GLN A 51 13.92 7.68 -5.19
N ILE A 52 15.15 7.18 -5.35
CA ILE A 52 16.31 7.69 -4.61
C ILE A 52 16.67 9.10 -5.07
N ARG A 53 16.62 9.37 -6.38
CA ARG A 53 16.97 10.68 -6.96
C ARG A 53 15.90 11.74 -6.79
N SER A 54 14.64 11.34 -6.94
CA SER A 54 13.48 12.22 -6.94
C SER A 54 12.33 11.52 -6.22
N PRO A 55 12.35 11.47 -4.87
CA PRO A 55 11.34 10.79 -4.09
C PRO A 55 9.94 11.32 -4.43
N LYS A 56 9.06 10.44 -4.88
CA LYS A 56 7.64 10.74 -5.06
C LYS A 56 6.99 10.72 -3.68
N GLU A 57 6.43 11.85 -3.30
CA GLU A 57 5.63 11.94 -2.09
C GLU A 57 4.34 11.13 -2.22
N ILE A 58 3.92 10.56 -1.09
CA ILE A 58 2.61 9.92 -0.94
C ILE A 58 1.55 11.02 -1.07
N GLN A 59 0.66 10.90 -2.07
CA GLN A 59 -0.28 11.97 -2.40
C GLN A 59 -1.31 12.20 -1.30
N ASP A 60 -1.80 11.12 -0.70
CA ASP A 60 -2.82 11.20 0.36
C ASP A 60 -2.58 10.06 1.36
N TRP A 61 -1.68 10.35 2.28
CA TRP A 61 -1.23 9.41 3.30
C TRP A 61 -2.34 9.02 4.28
N ASP A 62 -3.17 9.98 4.69
CA ASP A 62 -4.26 9.73 5.63
C ASP A 62 -5.20 8.67 5.04
N LEU A 63 -5.59 8.83 3.77
CA LEU A 63 -6.48 7.87 3.13
C LEU A 63 -5.88 6.46 3.02
N SER A 64 -4.57 6.37 2.75
CA SER A 64 -3.91 5.08 2.54
C SER A 64 -3.68 4.29 3.82
N VAL A 65 -3.46 4.96 4.95
CA VAL A 65 -3.28 4.29 6.25
C VAL A 65 -4.61 4.03 6.95
N LYS A 66 -5.58 4.96 6.85
CA LYS A 66 -6.86 4.91 7.59
C LYS A 66 -7.69 3.66 7.33
N ARG A 67 -7.59 3.07 6.13
CA ARG A 67 -8.25 1.80 5.79
C ARG A 67 -7.76 0.62 6.64
N PHE A 68 -6.50 0.68 7.10
CA PHE A 68 -5.80 -0.36 7.84
C PHE A 68 -5.65 -0.05 9.34
N GLU A 69 -6.14 1.10 9.80
CA GLU A 69 -6.17 1.43 11.22
C GLU A 69 -6.99 0.43 12.04
N LEU A 70 -6.59 0.26 13.30
CA LEU A 70 -7.26 -0.62 14.26
C LEU A 70 -8.78 -0.38 14.29
N LYS A 71 -9.22 0.88 14.36
CA LYS A 71 -10.66 1.21 14.40
C LYS A 71 -11.40 0.76 13.14
N SER A 72 -10.81 0.96 11.97
CA SER A 72 -11.37 0.59 10.67
C SER A 72 -11.44 -0.93 10.51
N VAL A 73 -10.35 -1.62 10.85
CA VAL A 73 -10.26 -3.08 10.74
C VAL A 73 -11.17 -3.76 11.75
N THR A 74 -11.16 -3.35 13.02
CA THR A 74 -12.06 -3.87 14.06
C THR A 74 -13.52 -3.73 13.65
N ARG A 75 -13.91 -2.59 13.06
CA ARG A 75 -15.28 -2.40 12.56
C ARG A 75 -15.65 -3.37 11.43
N GLN A 76 -14.70 -3.71 10.56
CA GLN A 76 -14.92 -4.71 9.50
C GLN A 76 -15.10 -6.11 10.09
N TYR A 77 -14.27 -6.49 11.06
CA TYR A 77 -14.41 -7.74 11.80
C TYR A 77 -15.76 -7.85 12.51
N LEU A 78 -16.17 -6.82 13.26
CA LEU A 78 -17.46 -6.79 13.95
C LEU A 78 -18.63 -6.97 12.96
N ARG A 79 -18.57 -6.32 11.79
CA ARG A 79 -19.60 -6.48 10.74
C ARG A 79 -19.65 -7.88 10.14
N ALA A 80 -18.51 -8.54 10.01
CA ALA A 80 -18.42 -9.88 9.42
C ALA A 80 -18.79 -10.98 10.42
N MET A 81 -18.52 -10.77 11.71
CA MET A 81 -18.63 -11.80 12.75
C MET A 81 -19.87 -11.64 13.63
N ILE A 82 -20.42 -10.43 13.78
CA ILE A 82 -21.63 -10.19 14.56
C ILE A 82 -22.82 -10.06 13.59
N PRO A 83 -23.77 -11.01 13.59
CA PRO A 83 -24.98 -10.89 12.81
C PRO A 83 -25.73 -9.61 13.20
N ARG A 84 -26.25 -8.87 12.23
CA ARG A 84 -27.18 -7.77 12.54
C ARG A 84 -28.44 -8.39 13.13
N SER A 85 -28.74 -8.09 14.39
CA SER A 85 -30.06 -8.37 14.96
C SER A 85 -31.09 -7.64 14.10
N THR A 86 -31.96 -8.41 13.45
CA THR A 86 -33.22 -7.93 12.84
C THR A 86 -34.10 -7.26 13.88
#